data_AF-A0A2D4PKB2-F1
#
_entry.id   AF-A0A2D4PKB2-F1
#
_cell.length_a   1.000
_cell.length_b   1.000
_cell.length_c   1.000
_cell.angle_alpha   90.00
_cell.angle_beta   90.00
_cell.angle_gamma   90.00
#
_symmetry.space_group_name_H-M   'P 1'
#
loop_
_entity.id
_entity.type
_entity.pdbx_description
1 polymer ?
#
loop_
_entity_poly.entity_id
_entity_poly.type
_entity_poly.pdbx_seq_one_letter_code
_entity_poly.pdbx_strand_id
1 'polypeptide(L)'
;SKSELSSQRLQELLYLKWQQSLCDPGEAVGLLAAQSIGEPSTQMTLNTFHFAGRGEMNVTLGIPRLREILMVASANIKTPTMSVPVLNIKKAHKRVKRLKKKLSRVCLGEVLHKVDIEETLCLEGTLSKHRIYTIRFSFLSYECYQEEKCVKPRDILHFMEKRFFKMLLETIKRKSLKLASYNTVSTRKAIQKDLEAEEEIGASHEDQDDNEAETEEDRFPDSGMTEGDADATDTKRKENQEDEVDYESEDDHEMDDDDDIPDQEMAATDEKNLEALEMQDELYSPSSNQRACSKRKGWNEMAQQRINAVLEGHDAVEKYTYDIDNELWCEVSLKLSLTKEYFDLASLVTSLANCAVIQETKGISRCLLNETNKNGEVVLTLQTEGINLPELFHYSDIFDMNKLYCNDIHAMANTYGIEAALKILEREIKDVFAAYGIVVDPRHLSLVSDYMCFEGVYKPLNRYGMQSNSSPLQQMTFETSYKFLKEATMLGSHDELLSPSACLVVGKVVKGGTGLFDLKQPLK
;
A
#
# COMPACT_ATOMS: atom_id res chain seq x y z
N SER A 1 -27.22 -1.26 62.09
CA SER A 1 -28.26 -1.40 61.04
C SER A 1 -27.59 -1.22 59.68
N LYS A 2 -27.72 -2.20 58.77
CA LYS A 2 -27.39 -1.93 57.36
C LYS A 2 -28.50 -1.04 56.82
N SER A 3 -28.17 0.14 56.30
CA SER A 3 -29.14 1.01 55.64
C SER A 3 -29.49 0.39 54.29
N GLU A 4 -30.61 -0.34 54.23
CA GLU A 4 -31.15 -0.86 52.98
C GLU A 4 -31.55 0.34 52.10
N LEU A 5 -30.69 0.64 51.12
CA LEU A 5 -30.94 1.70 50.15
C LEU A 5 -32.11 1.25 49.27
N SER A 6 -33.22 1.98 49.29
CA SER A 6 -34.36 1.63 48.44
C SER A 6 -33.98 1.74 46.96
N SER A 7 -34.46 0.81 46.14
CA SER A 7 -34.15 0.76 44.70
C SER A 7 -34.48 2.08 43.99
N GLN A 8 -35.61 2.71 44.37
CA GLN A 8 -36.01 4.04 43.88
C GLN A 8 -34.97 5.13 44.22
N ARG A 9 -34.49 5.18 45.47
CA ARG A 9 -33.50 6.17 45.90
C ARG A 9 -32.13 5.95 45.27
N LEU A 10 -31.78 4.70 44.94
CA LEU A 10 -30.61 4.39 44.13
C LEU A 10 -30.78 4.91 42.69
N GLN A 11 -31.95 4.71 42.08
CA GLN A 11 -32.25 5.19 40.74
C GLN A 11 -32.21 6.73 40.65
N GLU A 12 -32.79 7.44 41.62
CA GLU A 12 -32.71 8.90 41.74
C GLU A 12 -31.26 9.39 41.86
N LEU A 13 -30.44 8.75 42.71
CA LEU A 13 -29.04 9.10 42.90
C LEU A 13 -28.21 8.82 41.63
N LEU A 14 -28.48 7.72 40.91
CA LEU A 14 -27.84 7.43 39.62
C LEU A 14 -28.23 8.45 38.55
N TYR A 15 -29.49 8.90 38.52
CA TYR A 15 -29.93 9.95 37.60
C TYR A 15 -29.27 11.29 37.90
N LEU A 16 -29.21 11.70 39.17
CA LEU A 16 -28.47 12.90 39.60
C LEU A 16 -26.98 12.81 39.24
N LYS A 17 -26.34 11.65 39.46
CA LYS A 17 -24.95 11.42 39.07
C LYS A 17 -24.77 11.53 37.55
N TRP A 18 -25.69 10.98 36.77
CA TRP A 18 -25.66 11.08 35.31
C TRP A 18 -25.76 12.54 34.83
N GLN A 19 -26.70 13.32 35.39
CA GLN A 19 -26.82 14.76 35.10
C GLN A 19 -25.54 15.55 35.45
N GLN A 20 -24.89 15.20 36.56
CA GLN A 20 -23.60 15.78 36.98
C GLN A 20 -22.38 15.26 36.19
N SER A 21 -22.57 14.29 35.29
CA SER A 21 -21.50 13.69 34.47
C SER A 21 -21.66 14.02 32.98
N LEU A 22 -22.45 15.06 32.66
CA LEU A 22 -22.57 15.60 31.30
C LEU A 22 -21.39 16.55 31.02
N CYS A 23 -20.97 16.61 29.76
CA CYS A 23 -19.98 17.56 29.26
C CYS A 23 -20.52 18.99 29.33
N ASP A 24 -19.69 19.95 29.76
CA ASP A 24 -20.10 21.35 29.93
C ASP A 24 -20.18 22.07 28.57
N PRO A 25 -21.25 22.87 28.31
CA PRO A 25 -21.37 23.62 27.06
C PRO A 25 -20.20 24.59 26.85
N GLY A 26 -19.51 24.45 25.70
CA GLY A 26 -18.35 25.25 25.35
C GLY A 26 -17.00 24.59 25.60
N GLU A 27 -16.98 23.37 26.15
CA GLU A 27 -15.77 22.54 26.24
C GLU A 27 -15.18 22.27 24.83
N ALA A 28 -13.85 22.41 24.70
CA ALA A 28 -13.14 22.35 23.43
C ALA A 28 -12.88 20.90 22.97
N VAL A 29 -13.95 20.11 22.82
CA VAL A 29 -13.91 18.65 22.55
C VAL A 29 -13.09 18.27 21.31
N GLY A 30 -13.01 19.13 20.29
CA GLY A 30 -12.17 18.92 19.11
C GLY A 30 -10.67 18.97 19.42
N LEU A 31 -10.22 19.92 20.23
CA LEU A 31 -8.83 20.00 20.69
C LEU A 31 -8.49 18.83 21.61
N LEU A 32 -9.40 18.47 22.52
CA LEU A 32 -9.23 17.31 23.41
C LEU A 32 -9.12 16.00 22.61
N ALA A 33 -9.93 15.82 21.56
CA ALA A 33 -9.87 14.65 20.70
C ALA A 33 -8.56 14.60 19.88
N ALA A 34 -8.12 15.73 19.33
CA ALA A 34 -6.85 15.83 18.62
C ALA A 34 -5.66 15.49 19.54
N GLN A 35 -5.60 16.07 20.75
CA GLN A 35 -4.58 15.76 21.76
C GLN A 35 -4.62 14.29 22.19
N SER A 36 -5.81 13.72 22.42
CA SER A 36 -5.99 12.31 22.83
C SER A 36 -5.60 11.28 21.76
N ILE A 37 -5.37 11.72 20.52
CA ILE A 37 -4.87 10.88 19.41
C ILE A 37 -3.40 11.20 19.14
N GLY A 38 -3.01 12.48 19.19
CA GLY A 38 -1.65 12.95 18.97
C GLY A 38 -0.66 12.54 20.07
N GLU A 39 -0.97 12.80 21.35
CA GLU A 39 -0.07 12.47 22.47
C GLU A 39 0.28 10.98 22.51
N PRO A 40 -0.68 10.02 22.44
CA PRO A 40 -0.33 8.60 22.45
C PRO A 40 0.39 8.15 21.17
N SER A 41 0.25 8.86 20.04
CA SER A 41 0.98 8.53 18.81
C SER A 41 2.50 8.61 18.99
N THR A 42 3.00 9.56 19.79
CA THR A 42 4.44 9.69 20.11
C THR A 42 5.02 8.43 20.77
N GLN A 43 4.21 7.73 21.58
CA GLN A 43 4.59 6.47 22.23
C GLN A 43 4.67 5.30 21.23
N MET A 44 3.99 5.40 20.08
CA MET A 44 4.03 4.39 19.02
C MET A 44 5.34 4.45 18.24
N THR A 45 5.96 5.64 18.10
CA THR A 45 7.29 5.81 17.48
C THR A 45 8.34 4.97 18.21
N LEU A 46 8.39 5.10 19.54
CA LEU A 46 9.36 4.40 20.40
C LEU A 46 9.14 2.88 20.42
N ASN A 47 7.87 2.44 20.48
CA ASN A 47 7.55 1.01 20.59
C ASN A 47 7.74 0.22 19.28
N THR A 48 7.71 0.87 18.12
CA THR A 48 7.77 0.18 16.82
C THR A 48 9.09 -0.57 16.61
N PHE A 49 10.22 -0.04 17.12
CA PHE A 49 11.52 -0.70 17.08
C PHE A 49 11.58 -2.02 17.89
N HIS A 50 10.78 -2.17 18.95
CA HIS A 50 10.76 -3.39 19.76
C HIS A 50 9.94 -4.53 19.14
N PHE A 51 8.97 -4.22 18.26
CA PHE A 51 8.12 -5.22 17.60
C PHE A 51 8.61 -5.63 16.21
N ALA A 52 9.47 -4.85 15.56
CA ALA A 52 10.02 -5.11 14.22
C ALA A 52 10.71 -6.50 14.06
N GLY A 53 11.13 -7.13 15.16
CA GLY A 53 11.70 -8.48 15.16
C GLY A 53 10.71 -9.65 15.03
N ARG A 54 9.39 -9.41 15.00
CA ARG A 54 8.36 -10.47 14.85
C ARG A 54 7.55 -10.30 13.57
N GLY A 55 8.06 -10.86 12.46
CA GLY A 55 7.42 -10.84 11.13
C GLY A 55 6.12 -11.64 10.97
N GLU A 56 5.34 -11.84 12.04
CA GLU A 56 4.01 -12.46 11.98
C GLU A 56 2.86 -11.43 11.85
N MET A 57 3.12 -10.15 12.10
CA MET A 57 2.12 -9.07 12.04
C MET A 57 2.32 -8.20 10.78
N ASN A 58 2.05 -8.77 9.61
CA ASN A 58 2.11 -8.10 8.29
C ASN A 58 0.92 -7.14 8.04
N VAL A 59 0.59 -6.30 9.00
CA VAL A 59 -0.27 -5.13 8.82
C VAL A 59 0.65 -3.92 8.84
N THR A 60 0.33 -2.85 8.09
CA THR A 60 0.95 -1.54 8.30
C THR A 60 0.69 -1.10 9.75
N LEU A 61 1.65 -1.33 10.64
CA LEU A 61 1.50 -1.08 12.06
C LEU A 61 2.02 0.30 12.42
N GLY A 62 1.26 0.99 13.27
CA GLY A 62 1.69 2.23 13.91
C GLY A 62 1.36 3.48 13.14
N ILE A 63 2.26 4.46 13.26
CA ILE A 63 2.13 5.80 12.71
C ILE A 63 1.96 5.82 11.19
N PRO A 64 2.65 4.99 10.37
CA PRO A 64 2.45 4.99 8.92
C PRO A 64 1.00 4.72 8.50
N ARG A 65 0.30 3.82 9.21
CA ARG A 65 -1.14 3.56 8.97
C ARG A 65 -2.03 4.66 9.53
N LEU A 66 -1.66 5.24 10.67
CA LEU A 66 -2.37 6.39 11.22
C LEU A 66 -2.28 7.61 10.28
N ARG A 67 -1.13 7.84 9.63
CA ARG A 67 -0.91 8.86 8.57
C ARG A 67 -1.70 8.55 7.31
N GLU A 68 -1.65 7.31 6.83
CA GLU A 68 -2.39 6.84 5.66
C GLU A 68 -3.92 7.04 5.81
N ILE A 69 -4.43 6.81 7.04
CA ILE A 69 -5.83 7.07 7.39
C ILE A 69 -6.09 8.58 7.57
N LEU A 70 -5.42 9.26 8.51
CA LEU A 70 -5.81 10.60 8.93
C LEU A 70 -5.31 11.72 8.00
N MET A 71 -4.08 11.65 7.51
CA MET A 71 -3.42 12.77 6.80
C MET A 71 -3.50 12.64 5.28
N VAL A 72 -3.39 11.42 4.75
CA VAL A 72 -3.46 11.18 3.30
C VAL A 72 -4.88 10.81 2.87
N ALA A 73 -5.61 10.06 3.70
CA ALA A 73 -6.86 9.41 3.34
C ALA A 73 -6.76 8.67 1.99
N SER A 74 -5.69 7.87 1.83
CA SER A 74 -5.33 7.28 0.53
C SER A 74 -6.41 6.32 0.00
N ALA A 75 -6.75 6.46 -1.28
CA ALA A 75 -7.55 5.48 -2.03
C ALA A 75 -6.75 4.22 -2.41
N ASN A 76 -5.40 4.31 -2.43
CA ASN A 76 -4.49 3.22 -2.75
C ASN A 76 -3.67 2.86 -1.51
N ILE A 77 -4.27 2.08 -0.60
CA ILE A 77 -3.61 1.70 0.65
C ILE A 77 -2.48 0.68 0.44
N LYS A 78 -1.38 0.79 1.20
CA LYS A 78 -0.15 -0.02 1.05
C LYS A 78 -0.42 -1.52 1.32
N THR A 79 -1.30 -1.87 2.27
CA THR A 79 -1.72 -3.26 2.54
C THR A 79 -3.25 -3.43 2.53
N PRO A 80 -3.87 -3.60 1.36
CA PRO A 80 -5.32 -3.80 1.25
C PRO A 80 -5.73 -5.19 1.74
N THR A 81 -6.75 -5.26 2.60
CA THR A 81 -7.28 -6.52 3.13
C THR A 81 -8.81 -6.49 3.29
N MET A 82 -9.40 -7.67 3.17
CA MET A 82 -10.79 -7.89 3.59
C MET A 82 -10.90 -9.17 4.43
N SER A 83 -11.92 -9.22 5.28
CA SER A 83 -12.24 -10.38 6.12
C SER A 83 -13.74 -10.65 6.04
N VAL A 84 -14.12 -11.86 5.62
CA VAL A 84 -15.53 -12.24 5.46
C VAL A 84 -15.81 -13.58 6.14
N PRO A 85 -16.75 -13.63 7.10
CA PRO A 85 -17.11 -14.87 7.76
C PRO A 85 -17.91 -15.80 6.83
N VAL A 86 -17.65 -17.09 6.96
CA VAL A 86 -18.31 -18.16 6.20
C VAL A 86 -19.62 -18.53 6.86
N LEU A 87 -20.67 -18.76 6.07
CA LEU A 87 -21.95 -19.26 6.59
C LEU A 87 -21.77 -20.61 7.29
N ASN A 88 -22.45 -20.81 8.43
CA ASN A 88 -22.38 -22.02 9.25
C ASN A 88 -23.12 -23.23 8.62
N ILE A 89 -22.68 -23.60 7.42
CA ILE A 89 -23.26 -24.65 6.58
C ILE A 89 -22.14 -25.59 6.14
N LYS A 90 -22.29 -26.89 6.40
CA LYS A 90 -21.29 -27.92 6.03
C LYS A 90 -20.93 -27.93 4.53
N LYS A 91 -21.86 -27.50 3.66
CA LYS A 91 -21.62 -27.30 2.21
C LYS A 91 -20.73 -26.07 1.94
N ALA A 92 -20.99 -24.94 2.62
CA ALA A 92 -20.17 -23.73 2.49
C ALA A 92 -18.72 -24.02 2.91
N HIS A 93 -18.50 -24.67 4.06
CA HIS A 93 -17.16 -25.03 4.55
C HIS A 93 -16.33 -25.82 3.52
N LYS A 94 -16.95 -26.78 2.81
CA LYS A 94 -16.29 -27.53 1.72
C LYS A 94 -16.06 -26.69 0.45
N ARG A 95 -16.98 -25.77 0.12
CA ARG A 95 -16.84 -24.86 -1.03
C ARG A 95 -15.76 -23.80 -0.79
N VAL A 96 -15.65 -23.23 0.41
CA VAL A 96 -14.61 -22.24 0.76
C VAL A 96 -13.21 -22.80 0.57
N LYS A 97 -12.94 -24.04 0.99
CA LYS A 97 -11.62 -24.66 0.77
C LYS A 97 -11.27 -24.82 -0.72
N ARG A 98 -12.25 -24.87 -1.63
CA ARG A 98 -12.03 -24.82 -3.09
C ARG A 98 -11.90 -23.37 -3.58
N LEU A 99 -12.74 -22.48 -3.08
CA LEU A 99 -12.77 -21.07 -3.48
C LEU A 99 -11.48 -20.33 -3.07
N LYS A 100 -10.90 -20.62 -1.89
CA LYS A 100 -9.56 -20.15 -1.46
C LYS A 100 -8.50 -20.38 -2.54
N LYS A 101 -8.50 -21.57 -3.17
CA LYS A 101 -7.55 -21.93 -4.24
C LYS A 101 -7.82 -21.21 -5.56
N LYS A 102 -9.09 -20.89 -5.85
CA LYS A 102 -9.52 -20.18 -7.06
C LYS A 102 -9.17 -18.69 -6.99
N LEU A 103 -9.37 -18.08 -5.81
CA LEU A 103 -9.16 -16.66 -5.57
C LEU A 103 -7.69 -16.28 -5.36
N SER A 104 -6.89 -17.16 -4.74
CA SER A 104 -5.45 -16.92 -4.55
C SER A 104 -4.71 -16.80 -5.89
N ARG A 105 -3.86 -15.79 -6.03
CA ARG A 105 -2.94 -15.65 -7.17
C ARG A 105 -1.96 -16.81 -7.20
N VAL A 106 -1.57 -17.22 -8.41
CA VAL A 106 -0.55 -18.24 -8.65
C VAL A 106 0.51 -17.68 -9.60
N CYS A 107 1.74 -17.54 -9.11
CA CYS A 107 2.88 -17.13 -9.93
C CYS A 107 3.63 -18.36 -10.47
N LEU A 108 4.28 -18.23 -11.62
CA LEU A 108 5.04 -19.32 -12.24
C LEU A 108 6.19 -19.81 -11.34
N GLY A 109 6.84 -18.90 -10.61
CA GLY A 109 7.90 -19.23 -9.64
C GLY A 109 7.45 -20.19 -8.53
N GLU A 110 6.15 -20.25 -8.20
CA GLU A 110 5.64 -21.16 -7.16
C GLU A 110 5.45 -22.61 -7.65
N VAL A 111 5.36 -22.83 -8.96
CA VAL A 111 5.14 -24.16 -9.59
C VAL A 111 6.38 -24.70 -10.30
N LEU A 112 7.45 -23.92 -10.35
CA LEU A 112 8.68 -24.19 -11.07
C LEU A 112 9.72 -24.81 -10.13
N HIS A 113 10.20 -26.02 -10.44
CA HIS A 113 11.23 -26.69 -9.65
C HIS A 113 12.63 -26.23 -10.06
N LYS A 114 12.90 -26.15 -11.37
CA LYS A 114 14.24 -25.88 -11.91
C LYS A 114 14.13 -25.24 -13.29
N VAL A 115 15.08 -24.36 -13.61
CA VAL A 115 15.35 -23.91 -14.98
C VAL A 115 16.78 -24.31 -15.32
N ASP A 116 16.94 -25.06 -16.40
CA ASP A 116 18.23 -25.30 -17.04
C ASP A 116 18.37 -24.38 -18.25
N ILE A 117 19.49 -23.66 -18.36
CA ILE A 117 19.80 -22.77 -19.49
C ILE A 117 21.12 -23.21 -20.09
N GLU A 118 21.08 -23.65 -21.34
CA GLU A 118 22.25 -24.00 -22.14
C GLU A 118 22.45 -22.94 -23.23
N GLU A 119 23.56 -22.20 -23.18
CA GLU A 119 23.96 -21.26 -24.23
C GLU A 119 24.86 -21.95 -25.24
N THR A 120 24.48 -21.89 -26.52
CA THR A 120 25.30 -22.36 -27.64
C THR A 120 25.49 -21.23 -28.65
N LEU A 121 26.70 -21.09 -29.19
CA LEU A 121 27.05 -19.99 -30.08
C LEU A 121 27.30 -20.53 -31.50
N CYS A 122 26.38 -20.24 -32.40
CA CYS A 122 26.40 -20.74 -33.77
C CYS A 122 27.03 -19.70 -34.71
N LEU A 123 28.18 -20.09 -35.29
CA LEU A 123 28.95 -19.29 -36.25
C LEU A 123 28.77 -19.85 -37.66
N GLU A 124 27.57 -19.66 -38.23
CA GLU A 124 27.34 -19.95 -39.65
C GLU A 124 27.72 -18.75 -40.51
N GLY A 125 28.90 -18.82 -41.12
CA GLY A 125 29.38 -17.86 -42.11
C GLY A 125 29.80 -16.49 -41.58
N THR A 126 30.23 -15.62 -42.49
CA THR A 126 30.78 -14.29 -42.20
C THR A 126 29.76 -13.24 -41.78
N LEU A 127 28.46 -13.49 -41.92
CA LEU A 127 27.41 -12.47 -41.84
C LEU A 127 26.31 -12.70 -40.80
N SER A 128 26.15 -13.92 -40.25
CA SER A 128 25.00 -14.29 -39.41
C SER A 128 25.40 -15.05 -38.15
N LYS A 129 26.13 -14.39 -37.25
CA LYS A 129 26.46 -14.94 -35.93
C LYS A 129 25.22 -14.89 -35.03
N HIS A 130 24.81 -16.03 -34.48
CA HIS A 130 23.65 -16.12 -33.58
C HIS A 130 24.02 -16.83 -32.27
N ARG A 131 23.34 -16.48 -31.18
CA ARG A 131 23.32 -17.28 -29.94
C ARG A 131 21.99 -18.02 -29.86
N ILE A 132 22.06 -19.32 -29.62
CA ILE A 132 20.90 -20.16 -29.36
C ILE A 132 20.91 -20.49 -27.87
N TYR A 133 19.87 -20.00 -27.17
CA TYR A 133 19.63 -20.31 -25.78
C TYR A 133 18.58 -21.40 -25.68
N THR A 134 18.96 -22.60 -25.28
CA THR A 134 18.02 -23.68 -24.98
C THR A 134 17.67 -23.61 -23.49
N ILE A 135 16.41 -23.30 -23.21
CA ILE A 135 15.88 -23.14 -21.85
C ILE A 135 14.90 -24.27 -21.57
N ARG A 136 15.21 -25.12 -20.60
CA ARG A 136 14.34 -26.21 -20.13
C ARG A 136 13.78 -25.86 -18.75
N PHE A 137 12.46 -25.69 -18.70
CA PHE A 137 11.68 -25.51 -17.49
C PHE A 137 11.22 -26.87 -16.98
N SER A 138 11.52 -27.18 -15.72
CA SER A 138 11.03 -28.36 -15.01
C SER A 138 10.05 -27.93 -13.92
N PHE A 139 8.82 -28.40 -14.01
CA PHE A 139 7.73 -28.08 -13.07
C PHE A 139 7.69 -29.07 -11.89
N LEU A 140 7.05 -28.66 -10.80
CA LEU A 140 6.77 -29.55 -9.67
C LEU A 140 5.74 -30.61 -10.06
N SER A 141 5.75 -31.76 -9.37
CA SER A 141 4.69 -32.77 -9.51
C SER A 141 3.34 -32.20 -9.06
N TYR A 142 2.27 -32.56 -9.76
CA TYR A 142 0.91 -32.09 -9.44
C TYR A 142 0.49 -32.39 -7.99
N GLU A 143 0.94 -33.52 -7.45
CA GLU A 143 0.69 -33.95 -6.07
C GLU A 143 1.19 -32.93 -5.03
N CYS A 144 2.27 -32.20 -5.33
CA CYS A 144 2.89 -31.27 -4.39
C CYS A 144 2.08 -29.98 -4.17
N TYR A 145 1.30 -29.53 -5.17
CA TYR A 145 0.57 -28.25 -5.11
C TYR A 145 -0.94 -28.36 -5.31
N GLN A 146 -1.47 -29.54 -5.64
CA GLN A 146 -2.92 -29.80 -5.75
C GLN A 146 -3.69 -29.43 -4.46
N GLU A 147 -3.04 -29.54 -3.28
CA GLU A 147 -3.64 -29.20 -1.99
C GLU A 147 -3.81 -27.68 -1.77
N GLU A 148 -3.02 -26.83 -2.44
CA GLU A 148 -3.02 -25.37 -2.21
C GLU A 148 -3.51 -24.55 -3.41
N LYS A 149 -3.17 -24.98 -4.64
CA LYS A 149 -3.38 -24.21 -5.88
C LYS A 149 -4.46 -24.88 -6.75
N CYS A 150 -5.15 -24.09 -7.59
CA CYS A 150 -6.24 -24.60 -8.45
C CYS A 150 -5.81 -24.99 -9.87
N VAL A 151 -4.55 -24.74 -10.22
CA VAL A 151 -3.98 -24.88 -11.57
C VAL A 151 -3.67 -26.35 -11.90
N LYS A 152 -3.86 -26.79 -13.15
CA LYS A 152 -3.40 -28.11 -13.65
C LYS A 152 -2.16 -27.95 -14.53
N PRO A 153 -1.34 -29.01 -14.72
CA PRO A 153 -0.16 -28.96 -15.61
C PRO A 153 -0.47 -28.43 -17.03
N ARG A 154 -1.62 -28.83 -17.61
CA ARG A 154 -2.15 -28.26 -18.87
C ARG A 154 -2.24 -26.75 -18.90
N ASP A 155 -2.74 -26.17 -17.82
CA ASP A 155 -3.00 -24.73 -17.72
C ASP A 155 -1.66 -23.98 -17.60
N ILE A 156 -0.67 -24.58 -16.92
CA ILE A 156 0.72 -24.08 -16.85
C ILE A 156 1.34 -24.08 -18.25
N LEU A 157 1.29 -25.20 -18.98
CA LEU A 157 1.85 -25.27 -20.33
C LEU A 157 1.14 -24.28 -21.28
N HIS A 158 -0.19 -24.15 -21.20
CA HIS A 158 -0.94 -23.20 -22.02
C HIS A 158 -0.54 -21.73 -21.74
N PHE A 159 -0.31 -21.41 -20.47
CA PHE A 159 0.21 -20.11 -20.04
C PHE A 159 1.63 -19.87 -20.57
N MET A 160 2.50 -20.88 -20.52
CA MET A 160 3.87 -20.79 -21.03
C MET A 160 3.88 -20.46 -22.53
N GLU A 161 3.14 -21.24 -23.32
CA GLU A 161 3.02 -21.12 -24.78
C GLU A 161 2.50 -19.73 -25.22
N LYS A 162 1.40 -19.26 -24.61
CA LYS A 162 0.72 -18.03 -25.04
C LYS A 162 1.26 -16.75 -24.43
N ARG A 163 1.56 -16.73 -23.13
CA ARG A 163 1.81 -15.49 -22.37
C ARG A 163 3.25 -15.36 -21.89
N PHE A 164 3.83 -16.43 -21.34
CA PHE A 164 5.19 -16.35 -20.78
C PHE A 164 6.25 -16.09 -21.84
N PHE A 165 6.27 -16.85 -22.95
CA PHE A 165 7.29 -16.63 -24.00
C PHE A 165 7.20 -15.24 -24.64
N LYS A 166 5.98 -14.68 -24.79
CA LYS A 166 5.80 -13.29 -25.23
C LYS A 166 6.44 -12.31 -24.25
N MET A 167 6.10 -12.42 -22.96
CA MET A 167 6.65 -11.56 -21.90
C MET A 167 8.18 -11.70 -21.78
N LEU A 168 8.72 -12.91 -21.96
CA LEU A 168 10.16 -13.18 -21.96
C LEU A 168 10.86 -12.45 -23.11
N LEU A 169 10.34 -12.60 -24.34
CA LEU A 169 10.92 -11.93 -25.52
C LEU A 169 10.80 -10.41 -25.46
N GLU A 170 9.68 -9.87 -24.96
CA GLU A 170 9.52 -8.43 -24.71
C GLU A 170 10.52 -7.91 -23.66
N THR A 171 10.73 -8.67 -22.58
CA THR A 171 11.68 -8.30 -21.51
C THR A 171 13.13 -8.35 -22.01
N ILE A 172 13.48 -9.36 -22.81
CA ILE A 172 14.79 -9.48 -23.49
C ILE A 172 15.01 -8.30 -24.45
N LYS A 173 14.04 -7.99 -25.32
CA LYS A 173 14.09 -6.82 -26.22
C LYS A 173 14.28 -5.52 -25.42
N ARG A 174 13.53 -5.34 -24.33
CA ARG A 174 13.61 -4.14 -23.47
C ARG A 174 14.96 -4.01 -22.75
N LYS A 175 15.52 -5.09 -22.19
CA LYS A 175 16.88 -5.06 -21.59
C LYS A 175 17.96 -4.80 -22.66
N SER A 176 17.86 -5.43 -23.82
CA SER A 176 18.80 -5.23 -24.94
C SER A 176 18.82 -3.76 -25.41
N LEU A 177 17.65 -3.12 -25.53
CA LEU A 177 17.54 -1.70 -25.85
C LEU A 177 18.12 -0.80 -24.75
N LYS A 178 17.86 -1.09 -23.46
CA LYS A 178 18.45 -0.33 -22.34
C LYS A 178 19.98 -0.42 -22.36
N LEU A 179 20.54 -1.62 -22.48
CA LEU A 179 22.00 -1.85 -22.57
C LEU A 179 22.64 -1.15 -23.78
N ALA A 180 21.98 -1.17 -24.93
CA ALA A 180 22.40 -0.40 -26.10
C ALA A 180 22.41 1.12 -25.84
N SER A 181 21.46 1.64 -25.05
CA SER A 181 21.39 3.07 -24.72
C SER A 181 22.49 3.54 -23.77
N TYR A 182 22.84 2.77 -22.71
CA TYR A 182 23.94 3.10 -21.80
C TYR A 182 25.27 3.29 -22.54
N ASN A 183 25.56 2.43 -23.52
CA ASN A 183 26.75 2.53 -24.37
C ASN A 183 26.84 3.83 -25.19
N THR A 184 25.72 4.51 -25.45
CA THR A 184 25.71 5.80 -26.17
C THR A 184 25.93 7.01 -25.25
N VAL A 185 25.72 6.86 -23.94
CA VAL A 185 25.89 7.95 -22.96
C VAL A 185 27.35 8.07 -22.51
N SER A 186 28.09 6.95 -22.42
CA SER A 186 29.45 6.89 -21.87
C SER A 186 30.59 7.43 -22.76
N THR A 187 30.37 8.53 -23.49
CA THR A 187 31.43 9.34 -24.11
C THR A 187 31.24 10.86 -23.98
N ARG A 188 30.14 11.34 -23.40
CA ARG A 188 29.94 12.77 -23.13
C ARG A 188 30.24 13.07 -21.66
N LYS A 189 31.43 13.65 -21.43
CA LYS A 189 31.92 14.31 -20.20
C LYS A 189 31.18 13.94 -18.90
N ALA A 190 31.89 13.27 -17.99
CA ALA A 190 31.56 13.34 -16.57
C ALA A 190 31.38 14.82 -16.18
N ILE A 191 30.20 15.14 -15.62
CA ILE A 191 29.91 16.45 -15.05
C ILE A 191 30.21 16.35 -13.55
N GLN A 192 30.71 17.43 -12.99
CA GLN A 192 31.39 17.51 -11.68
C GLN A 192 30.46 17.33 -10.45
N LYS A 193 29.37 16.56 -10.57
CA LYS A 193 28.49 16.17 -9.45
C LYS A 193 28.74 14.74 -8.95
N ASP A 194 29.36 13.89 -9.76
CA ASP A 194 29.56 12.47 -9.41
C ASP A 194 30.85 12.22 -8.61
N LEU A 195 31.60 13.27 -8.24
CA LEU A 195 32.85 13.19 -7.46
C LEU A 195 32.68 13.67 -6.00
N GLU A 196 31.55 14.27 -5.64
CA GLU A 196 31.29 14.84 -4.31
C GLU A 196 30.49 13.88 -3.40
N ALA A 197 30.30 12.62 -3.82
CA ALA A 197 29.41 11.64 -3.17
C ALA A 197 30.10 10.45 -2.48
N GLU A 198 31.45 10.36 -2.49
CA GLU A 198 32.19 9.20 -1.92
C GLU A 198 33.26 9.55 -0.87
N GLU A 199 33.48 10.82 -0.48
CA GLU A 199 34.45 11.20 0.57
C GLU A 199 33.88 12.14 1.66
N GLU A 200 32.94 11.63 2.46
CA GLU A 200 32.76 12.08 3.86
C GLU A 200 32.70 10.89 4.84
N ILE A 201 33.80 10.12 4.90
CA ILE A 201 34.17 9.35 6.09
C ILE A 201 35.64 9.62 6.41
N GLY A 202 35.89 10.52 7.37
CA GLY A 202 37.13 10.52 8.15
C GLY A 202 38.11 11.67 7.94
N ALA A 203 37.90 12.72 8.72
CA ALA A 203 38.92 13.44 9.49
C ALA A 203 39.98 14.34 8.82
N SER A 204 40.11 15.52 9.45
CA SER A 204 41.34 16.32 9.68
C SER A 204 41.98 17.10 8.53
N HIS A 205 41.73 18.43 8.61
CA HIS A 205 42.74 19.50 8.76
C HIS A 205 43.78 19.75 7.65
N GLU A 206 43.73 21.00 7.14
CA GLU A 206 44.88 21.92 6.92
C GLU A 206 45.97 21.52 5.88
N ASP A 207 46.55 22.42 5.08
CA ASP A 207 46.45 23.89 5.06
C ASP A 207 47.02 24.50 3.76
N GLN A 208 46.88 25.84 3.61
CA GLN A 208 47.85 26.77 3.00
C GLN A 208 48.12 26.74 1.45
N ASP A 209 48.41 27.86 0.76
CA ASP A 209 48.48 29.28 1.20
C ASP A 209 48.33 30.30 0.03
N ASP A 210 48.51 31.58 0.38
CA ASP A 210 48.92 32.76 -0.40
C ASP A 210 47.80 33.57 -1.12
N ASN A 211 47.63 34.88 -0.87
CA ASN A 211 48.52 35.84 -0.20
C ASN A 211 47.75 37.06 0.37
N GLU A 212 48.07 37.50 1.59
CA GLU A 212 48.67 38.84 1.87
C GLU A 212 48.97 39.03 3.38
N ALA A 213 50.27 39.05 3.73
CA ALA A 213 50.99 39.82 4.78
C ALA A 213 50.19 40.51 5.93
N GLU A 214 50.59 40.56 7.21
CA GLU A 214 51.83 40.30 7.99
C GLU A 214 51.43 40.40 9.52
N THR A 215 52.20 40.08 10.59
CA THR A 215 53.60 39.67 10.82
C THR A 215 53.73 38.83 12.13
N GLU A 216 54.79 38.01 12.21
CA GLU A 216 55.57 37.57 13.40
C GLU A 216 55.05 36.63 14.53
N GLU A 217 55.87 35.57 14.69
CA GLU A 217 56.07 34.51 15.69
C GLU A 217 56.16 35.00 17.18
N ASP A 218 56.24 34.20 18.25
CA ASP A 218 56.71 32.82 18.45
C ASP A 218 56.27 32.23 19.84
N ARG A 219 56.34 30.89 19.98
CA ARG A 219 56.48 30.06 21.23
C ARG A 219 55.48 30.10 22.42
N PHE A 220 54.91 28.92 22.68
CA PHE A 220 54.50 28.35 23.99
C PHE A 220 55.72 28.05 24.94
N PRO A 221 55.56 27.67 26.25
CA PRO A 221 54.34 27.27 26.97
C PRO A 221 54.13 27.81 28.43
N ASP A 222 52.96 27.44 28.98
CA ASP A 222 52.67 27.05 30.38
C ASP A 222 52.31 28.09 31.48
N SER A 223 51.07 27.97 31.98
CA SER A 223 50.70 27.77 33.42
C SER A 223 49.51 28.62 33.90
N GLY A 224 48.62 28.01 34.73
CA GLY A 224 47.73 28.76 35.63
C GLY A 224 46.22 28.47 35.51
N MET A 225 45.73 27.55 36.36
CA MET A 225 44.30 27.32 36.67
C MET A 225 43.56 28.59 37.11
N THR A 226 42.27 28.76 36.76
CA THR A 226 41.18 29.06 37.74
C THR A 226 39.80 28.72 37.12
N GLU A 227 38.93 28.03 37.88
CA GLU A 227 37.52 27.78 37.53
C GLU A 227 36.62 29.02 37.75
N GLY A 228 35.46 29.08 37.08
CA GLY A 228 34.54 30.23 37.15
C GLY A 228 33.13 29.94 36.65
N ASP A 229 32.45 29.00 37.29
CA ASP A 229 31.04 28.58 37.08
C ASP A 229 30.05 29.75 36.88
N ALA A 230 29.61 29.99 35.62
CA ALA A 230 28.71 31.10 35.27
C ALA A 230 27.74 30.85 34.10
N ASP A 231 27.74 29.67 33.46
CA ASP A 231 27.06 29.46 32.15
C ASP A 231 25.85 28.50 32.18
N ALA A 232 25.57 27.88 33.34
CA ALA A 232 24.51 26.87 33.48
C ALA A 232 23.07 27.43 33.61
N THR A 233 22.90 28.75 33.69
CA THR A 233 21.60 29.42 33.88
C THR A 233 21.03 30.10 32.65
N ASP A 234 21.86 30.59 31.73
CA ASP A 234 21.39 31.20 30.48
C ASP A 234 21.16 30.17 29.38
N THR A 235 21.95 29.10 29.33
CA THR A 235 21.68 27.89 28.51
C THR A 235 20.28 27.33 28.79
N LYS A 236 19.95 27.07 30.05
CA LYS A 236 18.61 26.60 30.46
C LYS A 236 17.47 27.60 30.23
N ARG A 237 17.76 28.89 30.01
CA ARG A 237 16.74 29.86 29.62
C ARG A 237 16.51 29.89 28.11
N LYS A 238 17.53 29.58 27.31
CA LYS A 238 17.37 29.36 25.87
C LYS A 238 16.63 28.06 25.57
N GLU A 239 16.99 26.94 26.20
CA GLU A 239 16.26 25.66 26.02
C GLU A 239 14.76 25.84 26.33
N ASN A 240 14.39 26.44 27.48
CA ASN A 240 12.99 26.73 27.82
C ASN A 240 12.30 27.79 26.91
N GLN A 241 13.01 28.46 26.00
CA GLN A 241 12.42 29.33 24.96
C GLN A 241 12.35 28.64 23.60
N GLU A 242 13.14 27.59 23.38
CA GLU A 242 13.10 26.72 22.20
C GLU A 242 12.10 25.54 22.42
N ASP A 243 11.73 25.25 23.67
CA ASP A 243 10.66 24.31 24.08
C ASP A 243 9.21 24.76 23.72
N GLU A 244 9.01 25.93 23.08
CA GLU A 244 7.76 26.21 22.37
C GLU A 244 7.75 25.41 21.04
N VAL A 245 7.44 24.11 21.17
CA VAL A 245 7.40 23.13 20.07
C VAL A 245 6.38 23.55 19.01
N ASP A 246 6.83 24.33 18.04
CA ASP A 246 6.25 24.30 16.70
C ASP A 246 6.44 22.88 16.16
N TYR A 247 5.40 22.29 15.56
CA TYR A 247 5.42 20.88 15.17
C TYR A 247 6.63 20.59 14.29
N GLU A 248 7.50 19.65 14.72
CA GLU A 248 8.71 19.29 13.97
C GLU A 248 8.36 19.02 12.51
N SER A 249 8.92 19.84 11.61
CA SER A 249 8.77 19.67 10.18
C SER A 249 9.53 18.41 9.77
N GLU A 250 8.81 17.30 9.63
CA GLU A 250 9.39 16.04 9.16
C GLU A 250 10.00 16.19 7.76
N ASP A 251 11.08 15.45 7.49
CA ASP A 251 11.68 15.36 6.16
C ASP A 251 10.70 14.74 5.15
N ASP A 252 10.07 15.60 4.33
CA ASP A 252 9.11 15.25 3.29
C ASP A 252 9.79 14.54 2.09
N HIS A 253 10.18 13.27 2.29
CA HIS A 253 10.66 12.39 1.22
C HIS A 253 9.59 11.46 0.61
N GLU A 254 8.33 11.49 1.09
CA GLU A 254 7.18 10.77 0.47
C GLU A 254 6.05 11.72 -0.03
N MET A 255 6.20 13.05 0.03
CA MET A 255 5.14 14.00 -0.38
C MET A 255 5.22 14.47 -1.86
N ASP A 256 6.32 14.20 -2.56
CA ASP A 256 6.56 14.66 -3.94
C ASP A 256 5.89 13.80 -5.04
N ASP A 257 5.33 12.64 -4.70
CA ASP A 257 4.91 11.61 -5.69
C ASP A 257 3.47 11.80 -6.27
N ASP A 258 2.71 12.81 -5.81
CA ASP A 258 1.26 12.99 -6.13
C ASP A 258 0.87 14.38 -6.69
N ASP A 259 1.82 15.29 -6.95
CA ASP A 259 1.53 16.64 -7.48
C ASP A 259 1.29 16.67 -9.03
N ASP A 260 1.23 15.51 -9.69
CA ASP A 260 1.08 15.36 -11.15
C ASP A 260 -0.22 14.62 -11.56
N ILE A 261 -1.38 15.21 -11.23
CA ILE A 261 -2.68 14.86 -11.85
C ILE A 261 -3.18 16.04 -12.70
N PRO A 262 -2.89 16.07 -14.02
CA PRO A 262 -3.51 17.02 -14.94
C PRO A 262 -4.93 16.58 -15.29
N ASP A 263 -5.90 17.47 -15.08
CA ASP A 263 -7.26 17.30 -15.60
C ASP A 263 -7.24 17.09 -17.13
N GLN A 264 -7.87 16.00 -17.61
CA GLN A 264 -8.26 15.87 -19.00
C GLN A 264 -9.75 15.52 -19.12
N GLU A 265 -10.51 16.51 -19.60
CA GLU A 265 -11.91 16.37 -19.97
C GLU A 265 -12.12 15.29 -21.03
N MET A 266 -13.25 14.60 -20.96
CA MET A 266 -13.63 13.58 -21.94
C MET A 266 -13.87 14.18 -23.33
N ALA A 267 -13.10 13.76 -24.32
CA ALA A 267 -13.45 13.87 -25.74
C ALA A 267 -13.61 12.46 -26.33
N ALA A 268 -14.84 12.08 -26.67
CA ALA A 268 -15.15 10.78 -27.24
C ALA A 268 -14.93 10.76 -28.76
N THR A 269 -14.23 9.74 -29.27
CA THR A 269 -14.29 9.34 -30.68
C THR A 269 -14.33 7.82 -30.80
N ASP A 270 -15.31 7.31 -31.56
CA ASP A 270 -15.52 5.89 -31.84
C ASP A 270 -14.31 5.23 -32.52
N GLU A 271 -13.98 3.99 -32.12
CA GLU A 271 -13.67 2.94 -33.09
C GLU A 271 -14.45 1.65 -32.78
N LYS A 272 -15.22 1.20 -33.76
CA LYS A 272 -15.94 -0.07 -33.71
C LYS A 272 -15.02 -1.20 -34.13
N ASN A 273 -15.02 -2.30 -33.38
CA ASN A 273 -14.95 -3.63 -33.98
C ASN A 273 -15.83 -4.60 -33.20
N LEU A 274 -16.93 -5.01 -33.83
CA LEU A 274 -17.66 -6.20 -33.40
C LEU A 274 -16.94 -7.42 -33.95
N GLU A 275 -16.73 -8.42 -33.11
CA GLU A 275 -17.12 -9.79 -33.48
C GLU A 275 -17.38 -10.59 -32.22
N ALA A 276 -18.65 -10.92 -31.99
CA ALA A 276 -19.08 -11.77 -30.89
C ALA A 276 -19.18 -13.21 -31.41
N LEU A 277 -18.62 -14.16 -30.66
CA LEU A 277 -18.90 -15.58 -30.84
C LEU A 277 -19.18 -16.20 -29.48
N GLU A 278 -20.44 -16.60 -29.31
CA GLU A 278 -20.96 -17.25 -28.12
C GLU A 278 -20.33 -18.64 -27.97
N MET A 279 -19.75 -18.94 -26.80
CA MET A 279 -19.40 -20.31 -26.43
C MET A 279 -20.50 -20.88 -25.54
N GLN A 280 -21.35 -21.74 -26.13
CA GLN A 280 -22.29 -22.55 -25.38
C GLN A 280 -21.58 -23.70 -24.64
N ASP A 281 -22.12 -24.01 -23.47
CA ASP A 281 -21.65 -25.04 -22.55
C ASP A 281 -22.22 -26.42 -22.96
N GLU A 282 -21.35 -27.40 -23.23
CA GLU A 282 -21.77 -28.81 -23.37
C GLU A 282 -20.98 -29.72 -22.41
N LEU A 283 -21.67 -30.21 -21.38
CA LEU A 283 -21.25 -31.35 -20.59
C LEU A 283 -21.20 -32.62 -21.43
N TYR A 284 -20.12 -33.40 -21.32
CA TYR A 284 -20.09 -34.77 -21.84
C TYR A 284 -19.85 -35.81 -20.75
N SER A 285 -20.74 -36.82 -20.69
CA SER A 285 -20.59 -38.01 -19.86
C SER A 285 -20.09 -39.19 -20.71
N PRO A 286 -19.13 -40.02 -20.26
CA PRO A 286 -18.55 -41.05 -21.12
C PRO A 286 -19.28 -42.39 -21.02
N SER A 287 -19.67 -42.96 -22.16
CA SER A 287 -20.17 -44.35 -22.25
C SER A 287 -19.23 -45.26 -23.07
N SER A 288 -18.58 -46.18 -22.35
CA SER A 288 -18.17 -47.54 -22.75
C SER A 288 -17.42 -47.80 -24.07
N ASN A 289 -16.18 -48.28 -23.90
CA ASN A 289 -15.55 -49.42 -24.61
C ASN A 289 -15.66 -49.53 -26.14
N GLN A 290 -14.63 -49.04 -26.84
CA GLN A 290 -13.65 -49.85 -27.59
C GLN A 290 -12.54 -48.95 -28.19
N ARG A 291 -11.47 -49.54 -28.75
CA ARG A 291 -10.31 -48.91 -29.44
C ARG A 291 -9.23 -48.27 -28.53
N ALA A 292 -8.32 -49.12 -28.03
CA ALA A 292 -7.07 -48.70 -27.38
C ALA A 292 -5.92 -48.36 -28.37
N CYS A 293 -6.13 -48.47 -29.69
CA CYS A 293 -5.05 -48.33 -30.69
C CYS A 293 -5.18 -47.10 -31.63
N SER A 294 -6.30 -46.37 -31.61
CA SER A 294 -6.49 -45.16 -32.44
C SER A 294 -6.18 -43.84 -31.72
N LYS A 295 -6.03 -43.85 -30.37
CA LYS A 295 -5.86 -42.61 -29.58
C LYS A 295 -4.48 -41.94 -29.71
N ARG A 296 -3.41 -42.71 -29.94
CA ARG A 296 -2.04 -42.18 -30.03
C ARG A 296 -1.78 -41.28 -31.25
N LYS A 297 -2.49 -41.46 -32.37
CA LYS A 297 -2.30 -40.59 -33.56
C LYS A 297 -2.82 -39.17 -33.35
N GLY A 298 -4.04 -39.03 -32.82
CA GLY A 298 -4.63 -37.71 -32.57
C GLY A 298 -3.90 -36.89 -31.48
N TRP A 299 -3.21 -37.55 -30.55
CA TRP A 299 -2.37 -36.85 -29.56
C TRP A 299 -1.13 -36.22 -30.21
N ASN A 300 -0.49 -36.89 -31.16
CA ASN A 300 0.64 -36.34 -31.89
C ASN A 300 0.21 -35.17 -32.80
N GLU A 301 -0.96 -35.26 -33.44
CA GLU A 301 -1.52 -34.18 -34.28
C GLU A 301 -1.83 -32.92 -33.44
N MET A 302 -2.46 -33.09 -32.26
CA MET A 302 -2.68 -31.97 -31.33
C MET A 302 -1.36 -31.41 -30.76
N ALA A 303 -0.36 -32.26 -30.51
CA ALA A 303 0.95 -31.81 -30.05
C ALA A 303 1.69 -30.99 -31.11
N GLN A 304 1.62 -31.41 -32.37
CA GLN A 304 2.18 -30.69 -33.51
C GLN A 304 1.47 -29.35 -33.74
N GLN A 305 0.14 -29.30 -33.57
CA GLN A 305 -0.61 -28.03 -33.61
C GLN A 305 -0.16 -27.05 -32.52
N ARG A 306 0.11 -27.51 -31.29
CA ARG A 306 0.64 -26.67 -30.21
C ARG A 306 2.05 -26.16 -30.51
N ILE A 307 2.94 -27.03 -30.98
CA ILE A 307 4.31 -26.65 -31.36
C ILE A 307 4.29 -25.62 -32.49
N ASN A 308 3.48 -25.84 -33.53
CA ASN A 308 3.34 -24.89 -34.64
C ASN A 308 2.78 -23.54 -34.16
N ALA A 309 1.78 -23.53 -33.28
CA ALA A 309 1.23 -22.29 -32.72
C ALA A 309 2.26 -21.47 -31.90
N VAL A 310 3.23 -22.13 -31.25
CA VAL A 310 4.35 -21.45 -30.57
C VAL A 310 5.35 -20.89 -31.59
N LEU A 311 5.68 -21.65 -32.64
CA LEU A 311 6.61 -21.21 -33.69
C LEU A 311 6.03 -20.05 -34.52
N GLU A 312 4.74 -20.10 -34.86
CA GLU A 312 4.02 -19.03 -35.58
C GLU A 312 3.79 -17.79 -34.70
N GLY A 313 3.70 -17.96 -33.37
CA GLY A 313 3.45 -16.86 -32.44
C GLY A 313 4.68 -16.04 -32.05
N HIS A 314 5.91 -16.56 -32.26
CA HIS A 314 7.14 -15.97 -31.72
C HIS A 314 8.33 -16.07 -32.69
N ASP A 315 8.61 -15.00 -33.46
CA ASP A 315 9.71 -14.94 -34.45
C ASP A 315 11.11 -15.38 -33.96
N ALA A 316 11.36 -15.34 -32.65
CA ALA A 316 12.64 -15.67 -32.03
C ALA A 316 12.72 -17.10 -31.47
N VAL A 317 11.65 -17.90 -31.58
CA VAL A 317 11.64 -19.31 -31.16
C VAL A 317 12.00 -20.18 -32.37
N GLU A 318 13.11 -20.91 -32.28
CA GLU A 318 13.58 -21.82 -33.34
C GLU A 318 13.03 -23.25 -33.16
N LYS A 319 12.79 -23.65 -31.90
CA LYS A 319 12.28 -24.97 -31.54
C LYS A 319 11.52 -24.92 -30.22
N TYR A 320 10.43 -25.68 -30.13
CA TYR A 320 9.71 -25.93 -28.88
C TYR A 320 9.44 -27.42 -28.73
N THR A 321 9.69 -27.97 -27.54
CA THR A 321 9.35 -29.35 -27.16
C THR A 321 8.78 -29.37 -25.74
N TYR A 322 7.91 -30.33 -25.44
CA TYR A 322 7.28 -30.44 -24.13
C TYR A 322 6.94 -31.90 -23.80
N ASP A 323 6.73 -32.17 -22.52
CA ASP A 323 6.32 -33.49 -22.03
C ASP A 323 4.88 -33.83 -22.42
N ILE A 324 4.69 -34.78 -23.34
CA ILE A 324 3.38 -35.23 -23.81
C ILE A 324 2.72 -36.21 -22.82
N ASP A 325 3.51 -36.94 -22.03
CA ASP A 325 3.02 -38.03 -21.18
C ASP A 325 2.69 -37.56 -19.76
N ASN A 326 3.56 -36.75 -19.14
CA ASN A 326 3.37 -36.27 -17.76
C ASN A 326 3.20 -34.75 -17.63
N GLU A 327 3.40 -33.98 -18.71
CA GLU A 327 3.27 -32.51 -18.72
C GLU A 327 4.21 -31.79 -17.71
N LEU A 328 5.31 -32.44 -17.28
CA LEU A 328 6.21 -31.99 -16.20
C LEU A 328 7.35 -31.06 -16.65
N TRP A 329 7.62 -30.94 -17.95
CA TRP A 329 8.67 -30.05 -18.45
C TRP A 329 8.34 -29.48 -19.83
N CYS A 330 8.93 -28.32 -20.14
CA CYS A 330 8.97 -27.77 -21.48
C CYS A 330 10.32 -27.13 -21.80
N GLU A 331 10.77 -27.28 -23.03
CA GLU A 331 12.07 -26.81 -23.52
C GLU A 331 11.86 -25.92 -24.76
N VAL A 332 12.48 -24.75 -24.74
CA VAL A 332 12.39 -23.75 -25.82
C VAL A 332 13.80 -23.34 -26.24
N SER A 333 14.07 -23.34 -27.55
CA SER A 333 15.30 -22.82 -28.13
C SER A 333 15.04 -21.43 -28.71
N LEU A 334 15.66 -20.41 -28.10
CA LEU A 334 15.54 -19.01 -28.51
C LEU A 334 16.76 -18.59 -29.32
N LYS A 335 16.52 -18.10 -30.54
CA LYS A 335 17.56 -17.59 -31.45
C LYS A 335 17.67 -16.08 -31.28
N LEU A 336 18.74 -15.63 -30.62
CA LEU A 336 19.01 -14.22 -30.38
C LEU A 336 20.20 -13.75 -31.24
N SER A 337 20.07 -12.53 -31.77
CA SER A 337 21.18 -11.86 -32.47
C SER A 337 22.31 -11.53 -31.49
N LEU A 338 23.54 -11.54 -31.98
CA LEU A 338 24.74 -11.32 -31.17
C LEU A 338 24.93 -9.83 -30.82
N THR A 339 24.26 -9.40 -29.75
CA THR A 339 24.59 -8.15 -29.04
C THR A 339 26.02 -8.23 -28.49
N LYS A 340 26.72 -7.09 -28.41
CA LYS A 340 28.13 -7.04 -27.94
C LYS A 340 28.32 -7.42 -26.47
N GLU A 341 27.25 -7.33 -25.67
CA GLU A 341 27.30 -7.53 -24.22
C GLU A 341 26.58 -8.82 -23.80
N TYR A 342 27.12 -9.44 -22.76
CA TYR A 342 26.49 -10.56 -22.06
C TYR A 342 25.51 -9.99 -21.02
N PHE A 343 24.25 -10.45 -21.05
CA PHE A 343 23.30 -10.20 -19.97
C PHE A 343 22.88 -11.54 -19.38
N ASP A 344 22.79 -11.62 -18.05
CA ASP A 344 22.38 -12.84 -17.38
C ASP A 344 20.90 -13.16 -17.64
N LEU A 345 20.69 -14.21 -18.42
CA LEU A 345 19.37 -14.74 -18.74
C LEU A 345 18.75 -15.51 -17.57
N ALA A 346 19.55 -16.08 -16.66
CA ALA A 346 19.04 -16.82 -15.50
C ALA A 346 18.36 -15.89 -14.49
N SER A 347 18.99 -14.78 -14.11
CA SER A 347 18.37 -13.73 -13.28
C SER A 347 17.14 -13.11 -13.96
N LEU A 348 17.16 -12.88 -15.28
CA LEU A 348 16.00 -12.40 -16.02
C LEU A 348 14.83 -13.40 -16.00
N VAL A 349 15.07 -14.69 -16.27
CA VAL A 349 14.03 -15.71 -16.25
C VAL A 349 13.49 -15.93 -14.84
N THR A 350 14.34 -15.87 -13.81
CA THR A 350 13.93 -16.04 -12.40
C THR A 350 13.06 -14.87 -11.93
N SER A 351 13.49 -13.63 -12.18
CA SER A 351 12.68 -12.44 -11.85
C SER A 351 11.36 -12.42 -12.64
N LEU A 352 11.39 -12.80 -13.93
CA LEU A 352 10.17 -12.91 -14.72
C LEU A 352 9.23 -14.01 -14.22
N ALA A 353 9.74 -15.19 -13.81
CA ALA A 353 8.91 -16.27 -13.28
C ALA A 353 8.18 -15.90 -11.98
N ASN A 354 8.82 -15.09 -11.12
CA ASN A 354 8.19 -14.59 -9.90
C ASN A 354 7.07 -13.56 -10.19
N CYS A 355 7.23 -12.75 -11.25
CA CYS A 355 6.22 -11.78 -11.70
C CYS A 355 5.16 -12.37 -12.65
N ALA A 356 5.40 -13.53 -13.26
CA ALA A 356 4.53 -14.14 -14.27
C ALA A 356 3.33 -14.84 -13.60
N VAL A 357 2.17 -14.21 -13.68
CA VAL A 357 0.94 -14.70 -13.04
C VAL A 357 0.16 -15.64 -13.96
N ILE A 358 0.04 -16.91 -13.57
CA ILE A 358 -0.70 -17.95 -14.30
C ILE A 358 -2.21 -17.74 -14.14
N GLN A 359 -2.64 -17.58 -12.90
CA GLN A 359 -4.04 -17.37 -12.52
C GLN A 359 -4.10 -16.27 -11.46
N GLU A 360 -5.00 -15.31 -11.66
CA GLU A 360 -5.35 -14.26 -10.70
C GLU A 360 -6.85 -14.01 -10.72
N THR A 361 -7.36 -13.63 -9.55
CA THR A 361 -8.61 -12.89 -9.47
C THR A 361 -8.23 -11.41 -9.38
N LYS A 362 -8.83 -10.56 -10.23
CA LYS A 362 -8.49 -9.12 -10.25
C LYS A 362 -8.62 -8.53 -8.84
N GLY A 363 -7.63 -7.75 -8.43
CA GLY A 363 -7.62 -7.09 -7.12
C GLY A 363 -7.36 -8.00 -5.91
N ILE A 364 -7.14 -9.32 -6.06
CA ILE A 364 -6.84 -10.24 -4.95
C ILE A 364 -5.49 -10.93 -5.20
N SER A 365 -4.55 -10.78 -4.27
CA SER A 365 -3.25 -11.46 -4.32
C SER A 365 -3.30 -12.82 -3.63
N ARG A 366 -3.88 -12.93 -2.44
CA ARG A 366 -3.82 -14.15 -1.63
C ARG A 366 -5.07 -14.33 -0.79
N CYS A 367 -5.43 -15.58 -0.48
CA CYS A 367 -6.51 -15.88 0.45
C CYS A 367 -6.05 -16.80 1.57
N LEU A 368 -6.33 -16.41 2.80
CA LEU A 368 -6.09 -17.16 4.03
C LEU A 368 -7.44 -17.57 4.65
N LEU A 369 -7.46 -18.71 5.34
CA LEU A 369 -8.66 -19.21 6.02
C LEU A 369 -8.33 -19.39 7.49
N ASN A 370 -8.91 -18.54 8.33
CA ASN A 370 -8.64 -18.54 9.76
C ASN A 370 -9.84 -19.13 10.49
N GLU A 371 -9.58 -20.07 11.40
CA GLU A 371 -10.61 -20.68 12.24
C GLU A 371 -10.60 -19.95 13.59
N THR A 372 -11.66 -19.19 13.90
CA THR A 372 -11.76 -18.41 15.14
C THR A 372 -12.84 -18.97 16.05
N ASN A 373 -12.46 -19.34 17.29
CA ASN A 373 -13.40 -19.84 18.29
C ASN A 373 -14.00 -18.66 19.06
N LYS A 374 -15.22 -18.25 18.71
CA LYS A 374 -15.95 -17.20 19.43
C LYS A 374 -17.11 -17.85 20.19
N ASN A 375 -17.12 -17.69 21.50
CA ASN A 375 -18.19 -18.17 22.41
C ASN A 375 -18.57 -19.66 22.27
N GLY A 376 -17.61 -20.51 21.88
CA GLY A 376 -17.82 -21.96 21.67
C GLY A 376 -18.25 -22.36 20.26
N GLU A 377 -18.50 -21.40 19.36
CA GLU A 377 -18.72 -21.67 17.95
C GLU A 377 -17.45 -21.46 17.13
N VAL A 378 -17.14 -22.40 16.24
CA VAL A 378 -16.02 -22.30 15.29
C VAL A 378 -16.47 -21.46 14.10
N VAL A 379 -16.06 -20.20 14.07
CA VAL A 379 -16.33 -19.28 12.95
C VAL A 379 -15.13 -19.29 12.02
N LEU A 380 -15.31 -19.88 10.83
CA LEU A 380 -14.37 -19.74 9.73
C LEU A 380 -14.48 -18.32 9.13
N THR A 381 -13.34 -17.63 9.02
CA THR A 381 -13.24 -16.34 8.34
C THR A 381 -12.28 -16.49 7.16
N LEU A 382 -12.71 -16.13 5.96
CA LEU A 382 -11.79 -15.95 4.84
C LEU A 382 -11.20 -14.55 4.96
N GLN A 383 -9.87 -14.46 5.00
CA GLN A 383 -9.15 -13.20 4.83
C GLN A 383 -8.56 -13.17 3.43
N THR A 384 -8.60 -12.04 2.74
CA THR A 384 -7.88 -11.86 1.48
C THR A 384 -6.95 -10.66 1.56
N GLU A 385 -5.75 -10.84 1.04
CA GLU A 385 -4.85 -9.75 0.66
C GLU A 385 -5.34 -9.23 -0.71
N GLY A 386 -5.59 -7.92 -0.80
CA GLY A 386 -6.28 -7.29 -1.92
C GLY A 386 -7.80 -7.18 -1.76
N ILE A 387 -8.40 -6.23 -2.48
CA ILE A 387 -9.81 -5.85 -2.42
C ILE A 387 -10.49 -6.03 -3.79
N ASN A 388 -11.58 -6.80 -3.80
CA ASN A 388 -12.54 -6.90 -4.89
C ASN A 388 -13.91 -7.30 -4.32
N LEU A 389 -14.66 -6.32 -3.82
CA LEU A 389 -16.00 -6.55 -3.26
C LEU A 389 -17.00 -7.15 -4.29
N PRO A 390 -17.03 -6.69 -5.57
CA PRO A 390 -17.93 -7.27 -6.58
C PRO A 390 -17.76 -8.78 -6.80
N GLU A 391 -16.52 -9.28 -6.91
CA GLU A 391 -16.28 -10.72 -7.08
C GLU A 391 -16.73 -11.52 -5.86
N LEU A 392 -16.59 -10.99 -4.64
CA LEU A 392 -17.08 -11.67 -3.45
C LEU A 392 -18.61 -11.77 -3.42
N PHE A 393 -19.34 -10.76 -3.90
CA PHE A 393 -20.81 -10.78 -3.93
C PHE A 393 -21.38 -11.93 -4.78
N HIS A 394 -20.64 -12.43 -5.78
CA HIS A 394 -20.99 -13.64 -6.52
C HIS A 394 -21.00 -14.93 -5.68
N TYR A 395 -20.47 -14.91 -4.45
CA TYR A 395 -20.40 -16.05 -3.53
C TYR A 395 -21.26 -15.85 -2.26
N SER A 396 -22.37 -15.12 -2.37
CA SER A 396 -23.30 -14.84 -1.25
C SER A 396 -23.93 -16.09 -0.62
N ASP A 397 -24.08 -17.19 -1.34
CA ASP A 397 -24.50 -18.50 -0.80
C ASP A 397 -23.36 -19.28 -0.08
N ILE A 398 -22.19 -18.65 0.12
CA ILE A 398 -21.05 -19.17 0.86
C ILE A 398 -20.69 -18.27 2.07
N PHE A 399 -20.72 -16.95 1.90
CA PHE A 399 -20.28 -15.98 2.90
C PHE A 399 -21.42 -15.14 3.50
N ASP A 400 -21.27 -14.72 4.76
CA ASP A 400 -22.19 -13.81 5.44
C ASP A 400 -21.82 -12.35 5.11
N MET A 401 -22.38 -11.83 4.02
CA MET A 401 -22.11 -10.48 3.52
C MET A 401 -22.46 -9.35 4.50
N ASN A 402 -23.36 -9.61 5.45
CA ASN A 402 -23.75 -8.63 6.49
C ASN A 402 -22.64 -8.39 7.53
N LYS A 403 -21.58 -9.22 7.50
CA LYS A 403 -20.41 -9.14 8.39
C LYS A 403 -19.11 -9.08 7.60
N LEU A 404 -19.18 -8.68 6.33
CA LEU A 404 -18.01 -8.37 5.52
C LEU A 404 -17.26 -7.18 6.16
N TYR A 405 -15.94 -7.28 6.20
CA TYR A 405 -15.04 -6.24 6.66
C TYR A 405 -13.99 -5.94 5.59
N CYS A 406 -13.64 -4.67 5.42
CA CYS A 406 -12.60 -4.19 4.53
C CYS A 406 -11.83 -3.08 5.26
N ASN A 407 -10.51 -3.01 5.11
CA ASN A 407 -9.70 -1.95 5.72
C ASN A 407 -9.57 -0.70 4.82
N ASP A 408 -10.09 -0.75 3.60
CA ASP A 408 -10.21 0.40 2.72
C ASP A 408 -11.55 1.11 2.95
N ILE A 409 -11.43 2.35 3.43
CA ILE A 409 -12.52 3.23 3.80
C ILE A 409 -13.21 3.80 2.55
N HIS A 410 -12.47 4.05 1.47
CA HIS A 410 -13.03 4.50 0.18
C HIS A 410 -13.81 3.39 -0.51
N ALA A 411 -13.27 2.17 -0.57
CA ALA A 411 -14.02 1.03 -1.10
C ALA A 411 -15.31 0.75 -0.31
N MET A 412 -15.29 0.94 1.01
CA MET A 412 -16.49 0.85 1.85
C MET A 412 -17.47 1.99 1.56
N ALA A 413 -17.02 3.24 1.51
CA ALA A 413 -17.86 4.41 1.22
C ALA A 413 -18.59 4.26 -0.12
N ASN A 414 -17.87 3.85 -1.16
CA ASN A 414 -18.40 3.66 -2.51
C ASN A 414 -19.38 2.47 -2.62
N THR A 415 -19.29 1.47 -1.75
CA THR A 415 -20.09 0.22 -1.85
C THR A 415 -21.26 0.16 -0.87
N TYR A 416 -21.07 0.63 0.36
CA TYR A 416 -22.03 0.55 1.46
C TYR A 416 -22.46 1.93 2.00
N GLY A 417 -21.85 3.02 1.54
CA GLY A 417 -22.17 4.40 1.96
C GLY A 417 -21.29 4.93 3.10
N ILE A 418 -21.35 6.24 3.30
CA ILE A 418 -20.44 6.97 4.21
C ILE A 418 -20.57 6.54 5.68
N GLU A 419 -21.77 6.20 6.16
CA GLU A 419 -22.01 5.70 7.52
C GLU A 419 -21.28 4.37 7.80
N ALA A 420 -21.21 3.48 6.80
CA ALA A 420 -20.45 2.24 6.90
C ALA A 420 -18.93 2.52 6.93
N ALA A 421 -18.47 3.45 6.09
CA ALA A 421 -17.08 3.90 6.08
C ALA A 421 -16.66 4.54 7.40
N LEU A 422 -17.51 5.38 8.01
CA LEU A 422 -17.30 6.03 9.30
C LEU A 422 -17.10 5.00 10.43
N LYS A 423 -17.91 3.94 10.46
CA LYS A 423 -17.74 2.85 11.45
C LYS A 423 -16.55 1.92 11.18
N ILE A 424 -16.03 1.90 9.95
CA ILE A 424 -14.73 1.28 9.67
C ILE A 424 -13.58 2.20 10.07
N LEU A 425 -13.66 3.51 9.82
CA LEU A 425 -12.68 4.51 10.25
C LEU A 425 -12.47 4.51 11.77
N GLU A 426 -13.56 4.59 12.56
CA GLU A 426 -13.51 4.45 14.03
C GLU A 426 -12.79 3.17 14.47
N ARG A 427 -13.03 2.08 13.75
CA ARG A 427 -12.49 0.76 14.08
C ARG A 427 -11.03 0.60 13.66
N GLU A 428 -10.64 1.07 12.48
CA GLU A 428 -9.27 1.02 12.00
C GLU A 428 -8.35 1.86 12.89
N ILE A 429 -8.74 3.09 13.26
CA ILE A 429 -7.98 3.93 14.19
C ILE A 429 -7.86 3.22 15.56
N LYS A 430 -8.95 2.63 16.06
CA LYS A 430 -8.94 1.86 17.30
C LYS A 430 -8.04 0.63 17.23
N ASP A 431 -8.10 -0.14 16.15
CA ASP A 431 -7.32 -1.36 15.98
C ASP A 431 -5.81 -1.03 15.83
N VAL A 432 -5.46 0.13 15.25
CA VAL A 432 -4.09 0.70 15.26
C VAL A 432 -3.58 0.97 16.68
N PHE A 433 -4.35 1.68 17.53
CA PHE A 433 -3.94 1.93 18.92
C PHE A 433 -3.94 0.66 19.79
N ALA A 434 -4.91 -0.23 19.57
CA ALA A 434 -5.04 -1.48 20.33
C ALA A 434 -3.84 -2.43 20.14
N ALA A 435 -3.17 -2.39 18.97
CA ALA A 435 -1.94 -3.15 18.73
C ALA A 435 -0.79 -2.78 19.69
N TYR A 436 -0.78 -1.56 20.22
CA TYR A 436 0.20 -1.05 21.18
C TYR A 436 -0.32 -1.10 22.64
N GLY A 437 -1.52 -1.65 22.87
CA GLY A 437 -2.17 -1.66 24.19
C GLY A 437 -2.71 -0.30 24.63
N ILE A 438 -2.72 0.70 23.75
CA ILE A 438 -3.22 2.05 24.03
C ILE A 438 -4.75 2.04 23.92
N VAL A 439 -5.43 2.55 24.95
CA VAL A 439 -6.90 2.62 25.00
C VAL A 439 -7.34 4.07 24.87
N VAL A 440 -7.72 4.46 23.65
CA VAL A 440 -8.34 5.76 23.37
C VAL A 440 -9.86 5.68 23.61
N ASP A 441 -10.45 6.73 24.20
CA ASP A 441 -11.90 6.78 24.41
C ASP A 441 -12.65 6.87 23.07
N PRO A 442 -13.69 6.04 22.83
CA PRO A 442 -14.41 6.03 21.57
C PRO A 442 -15.10 7.36 21.23
N ARG A 443 -15.32 8.26 22.20
CA ARG A 443 -15.88 9.61 21.93
C ARG A 443 -14.94 10.46 21.07
N HIS A 444 -13.62 10.39 21.32
CA HIS A 444 -12.64 11.11 20.52
C HIS A 444 -12.55 10.54 19.10
N LEU A 445 -12.59 9.21 18.99
CA LEU A 445 -12.57 8.51 17.70
C LEU A 445 -13.83 8.80 16.86
N SER A 446 -15.02 8.82 17.49
CA SER A 446 -16.27 9.23 16.84
C SER A 446 -16.15 10.65 16.33
N LEU A 447 -15.78 11.62 17.18
CA LEU A 447 -15.71 13.03 16.79
C LEU A 447 -14.78 13.30 15.61
N VAL A 448 -13.62 12.63 15.56
CA VAL A 448 -12.70 12.74 14.41
C VAL A 448 -13.27 12.03 13.18
N SER A 449 -13.89 10.87 13.32
CA SER A 449 -14.50 10.14 12.20
C SER A 449 -15.69 10.91 11.60
N ASP A 450 -16.50 11.54 12.45
CA ASP A 450 -17.59 12.44 12.08
C ASP A 450 -17.03 13.67 11.32
N TYR A 451 -15.96 14.30 11.82
CA TYR A 451 -15.31 15.45 11.18
C TYR A 451 -14.58 15.10 9.86
N MET A 452 -14.13 13.87 9.67
CA MET A 452 -13.58 13.41 8.39
C MET A 452 -14.66 13.06 7.35
N CYS A 453 -15.92 12.87 7.77
CA CYS A 453 -17.00 12.37 6.91
C CYS A 453 -18.23 13.29 6.79
N PHE A 454 -18.28 14.46 7.45
CA PHE A 454 -19.50 15.28 7.56
C PHE A 454 -20.08 15.80 6.24
N GLU A 455 -19.27 15.91 5.18
CA GLU A 455 -19.73 16.31 3.83
C GLU A 455 -20.25 15.13 2.99
N GLY A 456 -20.30 13.91 3.55
CA GLY A 456 -20.68 12.70 2.83
C GLY A 456 -19.54 12.06 2.03
N VAL A 457 -18.32 12.61 2.14
CA VAL A 457 -17.08 12.09 1.55
C VAL A 457 -16.01 11.96 2.63
N TYR A 458 -15.13 10.97 2.50
CA TYR A 458 -14.02 10.72 3.43
C TYR A 458 -12.86 11.67 3.09
N LYS A 459 -12.58 12.63 3.99
CA LYS A 459 -11.58 13.69 3.80
C LYS A 459 -10.32 13.49 4.63
N PRO A 460 -9.13 13.75 4.06
CA PRO A 460 -7.90 13.86 4.83
C PRO A 460 -7.86 15.14 5.68
N LEU A 461 -7.11 15.09 6.78
CA LEU A 461 -6.78 16.23 7.64
C LEU A 461 -5.51 16.95 7.13
N ASN A 462 -5.53 17.39 5.88
CA ASN A 462 -4.40 18.04 5.22
C ASN A 462 -4.81 19.33 4.47
N ARG A 463 -3.88 19.91 3.67
CA ARG A 463 -4.10 21.10 2.83
C ARG A 463 -5.33 21.05 1.94
N TYR A 464 -5.64 19.89 1.39
CA TYR A 464 -6.80 19.68 0.51
C TYR A 464 -8.10 19.57 1.32
N GLY A 465 -8.06 18.93 2.49
CA GLY A 465 -9.18 18.95 3.45
C GLY A 465 -9.49 20.36 3.99
N MET A 466 -8.46 21.18 4.19
CA MET A 466 -8.59 22.56 4.70
C MET A 466 -9.24 23.52 3.68
N GLN A 467 -9.17 23.23 2.37
CA GLN A 467 -9.73 24.07 1.30
C GLN A 467 -11.26 24.25 1.38
N SER A 468 -11.99 23.30 1.97
CA SER A 468 -13.45 23.40 2.16
C SER A 468 -13.89 24.21 3.37
N ASN A 469 -12.97 24.64 4.26
CA ASN A 469 -13.32 25.42 5.43
C ASN A 469 -13.80 26.84 5.07
N SER A 470 -14.76 27.36 5.82
CA SER A 470 -15.45 28.63 5.52
C SER A 470 -14.70 29.90 5.95
N SER A 471 -13.54 29.77 6.60
CA SER A 471 -12.76 30.90 7.14
C SER A 471 -11.45 31.05 6.35
N PRO A 472 -11.35 32.02 5.43
CA PRO A 472 -10.13 32.28 4.68
C PRO A 472 -8.92 32.57 5.58
N LEU A 473 -9.12 33.23 6.73
CA LEU A 473 -8.02 33.50 7.66
C LEU A 473 -7.51 32.20 8.31
N GLN A 474 -8.40 31.27 8.65
CA GLN A 474 -7.99 29.95 9.17
C GLN A 474 -7.17 29.17 8.14
N GLN A 475 -7.56 29.22 6.86
CA GLN A 475 -6.80 28.60 5.76
C GLN A 475 -5.42 29.23 5.61
N MET A 476 -5.33 30.56 5.61
CA MET A 476 -4.06 31.30 5.53
C MET A 476 -3.12 31.01 6.71
N THR A 477 -3.66 30.75 7.92
CA THR A 477 -2.86 30.38 9.10
C THR A 477 -2.43 28.92 9.14
N PHE A 478 -2.94 28.05 8.25
CA PHE A 478 -2.57 26.63 8.23
C PHE A 478 -1.31 26.41 7.38
N GLU A 479 -1.38 26.69 6.07
CA GLU A 479 -0.22 26.62 5.18
C GLU A 479 -0.46 27.42 3.88
N THR A 480 0.57 27.56 3.03
CA THR A 480 0.49 28.15 1.68
C THR A 480 -0.24 29.51 1.62
N SER A 481 -0.06 30.36 2.64
CA SER A 481 -0.89 31.54 2.91
C SER A 481 -1.13 32.47 1.71
N TYR A 482 -0.13 32.65 0.84
CA TYR A 482 -0.24 33.46 -0.37
C TYR A 482 -1.25 32.90 -1.39
N LYS A 483 -1.36 31.57 -1.53
CA LYS A 483 -2.32 30.92 -2.42
C LYS A 483 -3.75 31.20 -1.97
N PHE A 484 -4.06 30.88 -0.71
CA PHE A 484 -5.36 31.16 -0.11
C PHE A 484 -5.71 32.65 -0.10
N LEU A 485 -4.75 33.54 0.20
CA LEU A 485 -4.97 34.99 0.13
C LEU A 485 -5.31 35.46 -1.29
N LYS A 486 -4.62 34.95 -2.32
CA LYS A 486 -4.90 35.25 -3.73
C LYS A 486 -6.29 34.76 -4.12
N GLU A 487 -6.65 33.52 -3.80
CA GLU A 487 -7.96 32.94 -4.09
C GLU A 487 -9.09 33.71 -3.39
N ALA A 488 -8.95 33.97 -2.09
CA ALA A 488 -9.86 34.79 -1.30
C ALA A 488 -10.08 36.19 -1.91
N THR A 489 -9.00 36.84 -2.36
CA THR A 489 -9.05 38.17 -2.98
C THR A 489 -9.71 38.13 -4.37
N MET A 490 -9.44 37.10 -5.19
CA MET A 490 -10.05 36.94 -6.51
C MET A 490 -11.55 36.62 -6.42
N LEU A 491 -11.97 35.84 -5.42
CA LEU A 491 -13.37 35.49 -5.17
C LEU A 491 -14.14 36.58 -4.41
N GLY A 492 -13.45 37.54 -3.79
CA GLY A 492 -14.06 38.55 -2.93
C GLY A 492 -14.64 37.97 -1.63
N SER A 493 -14.06 36.90 -1.10
CA SER A 493 -14.56 36.19 0.09
C SER A 493 -14.47 37.07 1.35
N HIS A 494 -15.40 36.85 2.28
CA HIS A 494 -15.43 37.52 3.58
C HIS A 494 -15.30 36.50 4.72
N ASP A 495 -14.53 36.83 5.76
CA ASP A 495 -14.41 36.00 6.97
C ASP A 495 -15.35 36.53 8.07
N GLU A 496 -16.16 35.66 8.66
CA GLU A 496 -17.12 36.02 9.71
C GLU A 496 -16.48 36.18 11.11
N LEU A 497 -15.17 35.90 11.23
CA LEU A 497 -14.42 35.92 12.48
C LEU A 497 -15.09 35.02 13.56
N LEU A 498 -15.39 33.79 13.16
CA LEU A 498 -15.95 32.74 14.02
C LEU A 498 -14.92 31.67 14.40
N SER A 499 -13.95 31.37 13.51
CA SER A 499 -12.90 30.41 13.80
C SER A 499 -11.95 30.94 14.88
N PRO A 500 -11.36 30.08 15.73
CA PRO A 500 -10.36 30.50 16.71
C PRO A 500 -9.19 31.26 16.08
N SER A 501 -8.64 30.75 14.97
CA SER A 501 -7.52 31.38 14.26
C SER A 501 -7.87 32.78 13.74
N ALA A 502 -9.03 32.96 13.10
CA ALA A 502 -9.46 34.29 12.63
C ALA A 502 -9.69 35.28 13.78
N CYS A 503 -10.22 34.81 14.92
CA CYS A 503 -10.36 35.62 16.12
C CYS A 503 -8.99 36.08 16.65
N LEU A 504 -8.02 35.17 16.74
CA LEU A 504 -6.66 35.48 17.20
C LEU A 504 -5.94 36.49 16.28
N VAL A 505 -6.01 36.29 14.96
CA VAL A 505 -5.42 37.21 13.95
C VAL A 505 -5.93 38.65 14.10
N VAL A 506 -7.20 38.84 14.48
CA VAL A 506 -7.83 40.15 14.64
C VAL A 506 -7.81 40.66 16.10
N GLY A 507 -7.28 39.89 17.05
CA GLY A 507 -7.26 40.25 18.47
C GLY A 507 -8.65 40.21 19.15
N LYS A 508 -9.58 39.43 18.61
CA LYS A 508 -10.95 39.24 19.11
C LYS A 508 -11.00 38.04 20.07
N VAL A 509 -11.85 38.12 21.10
CA VAL A 509 -12.09 37.00 22.02
C VAL A 509 -12.66 35.79 21.26
N VAL A 510 -12.01 34.64 21.42
CA VAL A 510 -12.44 33.36 20.82
C VAL A 510 -13.75 32.88 21.45
N LYS A 511 -14.70 32.44 20.61
CA LYS A 511 -16.01 31.93 21.04
C LYS A 511 -15.95 30.48 21.55
N GLY A 512 -15.11 30.22 22.54
CA GLY A 512 -14.95 28.90 23.17
C GLY A 512 -14.81 29.02 24.69
N GLY A 513 -15.20 27.98 25.43
CA GLY A 513 -15.18 27.97 26.89
C GLY A 513 -15.86 29.19 27.50
N THR A 514 -15.12 29.97 28.29
CA THR A 514 -15.58 31.20 28.94
C THR A 514 -15.96 32.33 27.95
N GLY A 515 -15.48 32.29 26.71
CA GLY A 515 -15.82 33.24 25.65
C GLY A 515 -17.10 32.91 24.88
N LEU A 516 -17.82 31.84 25.23
CA LEU A 516 -19.04 31.42 24.53
C LEU A 516 -20.26 32.31 24.83
N PHE A 517 -20.28 33.00 25.98
CA PHE A 517 -21.44 33.77 26.46
C PHE A 517 -21.07 35.19 26.89
N ASP A 518 -22.00 36.12 26.69
CA ASP A 518 -21.87 37.50 27.16
C ASP A 518 -22.39 37.64 28.61
N LEU A 519 -21.60 38.30 29.46
CA LEU A 519 -22.07 38.75 30.77
C LEU A 519 -22.82 40.08 30.65
N LYS A 520 -24.09 40.08 31.08
CA LYS A 520 -24.93 41.29 31.16
C LYS A 520 -25.28 41.57 32.61
N GLN A 521 -24.96 42.77 33.09
CA GLN A 521 -25.38 43.22 34.41
C GLN A 521 -26.88 43.59 34.36
N PRO A 522 -27.75 42.97 35.17
CA PRO A 522 -29.14 43.39 35.29
C PRO A 522 -29.19 44.74 36.02
N LEU A 523 -29.46 45.81 35.26
CA LEU A 523 -29.77 47.12 35.82
C LEU A 523 -31.20 47.10 36.38
N LYS A 524 -31.39 47.69 37.57
CA LYS A 524 -32.67 47.77 38.29
C LYS A 524 -33.45 49.04 37.96
#